data_AF-A0AAU6SR04-F1
#
_entry.id   AF-A0AAU6SR04-F1
#
_cell.length_a   1.000
_cell.length_b   1.000
_cell.length_c   1.000
_cell.angle_alpha   90.00
_cell.angle_beta   90.00
_cell.angle_gamma   90.00
#
_symmetry.space_group_name_H-M   'P 1'
#
loop_
_entity.id
_entity.type
_entity.pdbx_description
1 polymer ?
#
loop_
_entity_poly.entity_id
_entity_poly.type
_entity_poly.pdbx_seq_one_letter_code
_entity_poly.pdbx_strand_id
1 'polypeptide(L)'
;MSSSFDHARSLLRASIADCFGHSILVTTKEGNQREINGYIRRAKRGELTVYRLFTADSLPEQCSTIYDQERFMLVYEQPVKSTGTDSQIALEYAMVKMGSGARKDGWSEYN
;
A
#
# COMPACT_ATOMS: atom_id res chain seq x y z
N MET A 1 16.28 -4.56 -24.11
CA MET A 1 16.26 -3.09 -24.28
C MET A 1 15.08 -2.56 -23.47
N SER A 2 15.32 -1.68 -22.50
CA SER A 2 14.23 -0.97 -21.81
C SER A 2 13.63 0.05 -22.76
N SER A 3 12.31 0.13 -22.85
CA SER A 3 11.64 1.13 -23.70
C SER A 3 11.82 2.54 -23.11
N SER A 4 11.66 3.59 -23.93
CA SER A 4 11.60 4.98 -23.44
C SER A 4 10.51 5.18 -22.38
N PHE A 5 9.43 4.41 -22.48
CA PHE A 5 8.34 4.38 -21.51
C PHE A 5 8.78 3.81 -20.15
N ASP A 6 9.59 2.75 -20.13
CA ASP A 6 10.14 2.20 -18.88
C ASP A 6 11.02 3.22 -18.17
N HIS A 7 11.82 3.97 -18.92
CA HIS A 7 12.66 5.02 -18.37
C HIS A 7 11.82 6.17 -17.77
N ALA A 8 10.82 6.65 -18.52
CA ALA A 8 9.90 7.68 -18.03
C ALA A 8 9.16 7.22 -16.76
N ARG A 9 8.71 5.97 -16.71
CA ARG A 9 8.05 5.39 -15.53
C ARG A 9 9.00 5.32 -14.33
N SER A 10 10.25 4.92 -14.53
CA SER A 10 11.26 4.89 -13.47
C SER A 10 11.57 6.29 -12.92
N LEU A 11 11.67 7.30 -13.80
CA LEU A 11 11.85 8.68 -13.37
C LEU A 11 10.67 9.17 -12.53
N LEU A 12 9.43 8.91 -12.97
CA LEU A 12 8.23 9.28 -12.21
C LEU A 12 8.20 8.60 -10.83
N ARG A 13 8.56 7.31 -10.76
CA ARG A 13 8.66 6.58 -9.49
C ARG A 13 9.69 7.22 -8.55
N ALA A 14 10.89 7.53 -9.07
CA ALA A 14 11.95 8.15 -8.31
C ALA A 14 11.51 9.52 -7.77
N SER A 15 10.92 10.38 -8.61
CA SER A 15 10.44 11.70 -8.17
C SER A 15 9.35 11.62 -7.11
N ILE A 16 8.43 10.66 -7.20
CA ILE A 16 7.39 10.46 -6.18
C ILE A 16 8.01 9.96 -4.87
N ALA A 17 8.93 9.00 -4.95
CA ALA A 17 9.63 8.47 -3.79
C ALA A 17 10.48 9.54 -3.10
N ASP A 18 11.13 10.43 -3.85
CA ASP A 18 11.92 11.53 -3.29
C ASP A 18 11.05 12.60 -2.62
N CYS A 19 9.88 12.90 -3.19
CA CYS A 19 9.00 13.96 -2.68
C CYS A 19 8.12 13.52 -1.51
N PHE A 20 7.65 12.27 -1.52
CA PHE A 20 6.62 11.79 -0.57
C PHE A 20 7.06 10.54 0.20
N GLY A 21 8.02 9.81 -0.34
CA GLY A 21 8.50 8.55 0.21
C GLY A 21 9.23 8.73 1.52
N HIS A 22 9.04 7.77 2.41
CA HIS A 22 9.78 7.62 3.65
C HIS A 22 9.91 6.13 3.97
N SER A 23 10.82 5.80 4.90
CA SER A 23 10.98 4.42 5.36
C SER A 23 9.74 4.01 6.15
N ILE A 24 9.12 2.92 5.72
CA ILE A 24 7.97 2.29 6.36
C ILE A 24 8.38 0.88 6.76
N LEU A 25 8.24 0.57 8.04
CA LEU A 25 8.50 -0.77 8.55
C LEU A 25 7.29 -1.66 8.29
N VAL A 26 7.52 -2.75 7.55
CA VAL A 26 6.53 -3.78 7.26
C VAL A 26 6.93 -5.07 7.99
N THR A 27 5.97 -5.70 8.63
CA THR A 27 6.11 -7.01 9.27
C THR A 27 5.42 -8.05 8.41
N THR A 28 6.17 -9.04 7.93
CA THR A 28 5.63 -10.17 7.16
C THR A 28 4.84 -11.12 8.06
N LYS A 29 4.14 -12.08 7.45
CA LYS A 29 3.39 -13.12 8.17
C LYS A 29 4.25 -13.94 9.13
N GLU A 30 5.51 -14.18 8.76
CA GLU A 30 6.49 -14.92 9.55
C GLU A 30 7.04 -14.11 10.73
N GLY A 31 6.66 -12.84 10.86
CA GLY A 31 7.14 -11.93 11.90
C GLY A 31 8.44 -11.22 11.53
N ASN A 32 8.99 -11.45 10.34
CA ASN A 32 10.17 -10.75 9.86
C ASN A 32 9.82 -9.29 9.56
N GLN A 33 10.72 -8.39 9.93
CA GLN A 33 10.59 -6.98 9.63
C GLN A 33 11.42 -6.62 8.42
N ARG A 34 10.86 -5.78 7.54
CA ARG A 34 11.52 -5.23 6.36
C ARG A 34 11.14 -3.77 6.22
N GLU A 35 12.14 -2.94 5.98
CA GLU A 35 11.92 -1.55 5.58
C GLU A 35 11.65 -1.46 4.08
N ILE A 36 10.68 -0.62 3.73
CA ILE A 36 10.35 -0.26 2.35
C ILE A 36 10.31 1.24 2.20
N ASN A 37 10.48 1.73 0.97
CA ASN A 37 10.20 3.13 0.67
C ASN A 37 8.77 3.26 0.11
N GLY A 38 7.96 4.11 0.75
CA GLY A 38 6.60 4.36 0.32
C GLY A 38 5.99 5.56 1.02
N TYR A 39 4.72 5.83 0.72
CA TYR A 39 3.97 6.88 1.39
C TYR A 39 2.52 6.45 1.63
N ILE A 40 1.94 6.99 2.70
CA ILE A 40 0.57 6.70 3.11
C ILE A 40 -0.32 7.88 2.75
N ARG A 41 -1.36 7.61 1.96
CA ARG A 41 -2.40 8.58 1.63
C ARG A 41 -3.64 8.33 2.48
N ARG A 42 -4.12 9.39 3.13
CA ARG A 42 -5.40 9.43 3.82
C ARG A 42 -6.47 10.03 2.92
N ALA A 43 -7.59 9.35 2.76
CA ALA A 43 -8.76 9.85 2.04
C ALA A 43 -10.03 9.69 2.88
N LYS A 44 -10.87 10.72 2.94
CA LYS A 44 -12.20 10.62 3.54
C LYS A 44 -13.21 10.15 2.48
N ARG A 45 -13.99 9.13 2.81
CA ARG A 45 -15.14 8.66 2.02
C ARG A 45 -16.36 8.65 2.94
N GLY A 46 -17.14 9.73 2.91
CA GLY A 46 -18.21 9.96 3.88
C GLY A 46 -17.65 10.07 5.29
N GLU A 47 -18.19 9.28 6.22
CA GLU A 47 -17.72 9.21 7.62
C GLU A 47 -16.47 8.34 7.79
N LEU A 48 -16.11 7.55 6.78
CA LEU A 48 -14.99 6.63 6.85
C LEU A 48 -13.69 7.29 6.39
N THR A 49 -12.61 7.05 7.14
CA THR A 49 -11.26 7.40 6.73
C THR A 49 -10.56 6.16 6.20
N VAL A 50 -10.11 6.22 4.95
CA VAL A 50 -9.39 5.15 4.28
C VAL A 50 -7.92 5.53 4.18
N TYR A 51 -7.05 4.57 4.53
CA TYR A 51 -5.60 4.70 4.41
C TYR A 51 -5.09 3.76 3.33
N ARG A 52 -4.18 4.27 2.50
CA ARG A 52 -3.58 3.53 1.39
C ARG A 52 -2.08 3.74 1.37
N LEU A 53 -1.33 2.65 1.30
CA LEU A 53 0.10 2.65 1.11
C LEU A 53 0.41 2.58 -0.38
N PHE A 54 1.28 3.47 -0.84
CA PHE A 54 1.84 3.47 -2.18
C PHE A 54 3.33 3.17 -2.10
N THR A 55 3.79 2.17 -2.86
CA THR A 55 5.19 1.78 -2.92
C THR A 55 5.56 1.18 -4.28
N ALA A 56 6.84 1.21 -4.64
CA ALA A 56 7.36 0.46 -5.78
C ALA A 56 7.72 -0.99 -5.39
N ASP A 57 7.84 -1.29 -4.10
CA ASP A 57 8.20 -2.60 -3.58
C ASP A 57 6.98 -3.54 -3.60
N SER A 58 7.17 -4.73 -4.21
CA SER A 58 6.19 -5.80 -4.07
C SER A 58 6.27 -6.40 -2.67
N LEU A 59 5.14 -6.38 -1.96
CA LEU A 59 5.00 -6.93 -0.62
C LEU A 59 4.40 -8.34 -0.67
N PRO A 60 4.91 -9.27 0.15
CA PRO A 60 4.25 -10.55 0.39
C PRO A 60 2.81 -10.38 0.90
N GLU A 61 1.99 -11.40 0.71
CA GLU A 61 0.65 -11.43 1.28
C GLU A 61 0.67 -11.34 2.82
N GLN A 62 -0.39 -10.78 3.40
CA GLN A 62 -0.58 -10.69 4.85
C GLN A 62 0.51 -9.88 5.59
N CYS A 63 1.20 -8.98 4.87
CA CYS A 63 2.06 -8.00 5.49
C CYS A 63 1.25 -7.02 6.37
N SER A 64 1.88 -6.49 7.40
CA SER A 64 1.28 -5.48 8.28
C SER A 64 2.25 -4.34 8.56
N THR A 65 1.72 -3.17 8.89
CA THR A 65 2.52 -2.01 9.32
C THR A 65 1.85 -1.33 10.50
N ILE A 66 2.62 -0.52 11.22
CA ILE A 66 2.11 0.34 12.29
C ILE A 66 2.10 1.77 11.78
N TYR A 67 0.95 2.42 11.85
CA TYR A 67 0.76 3.82 11.47
C TYR A 67 -0.14 4.49 12.50
N ASP A 68 0.25 5.67 12.97
CA ASP A 68 -0.52 6.42 13.99
C ASP A 68 -0.89 5.56 15.23
N GLN A 69 0.07 4.79 15.75
CA GLN A 69 -0.09 3.85 16.88
C GLN A 69 -1.08 2.68 16.64
N GLU A 70 -1.63 2.56 15.43
CA GLU A 70 -2.55 1.49 15.07
C GLU A 70 -1.88 0.51 14.10
N ARG A 71 -2.27 -0.76 14.22
CA ARG A 71 -1.74 -1.82 13.35
C ARG A 71 -2.69 -2.05 12.18
N PHE A 72 -2.13 -2.04 10.97
CA PHE A 72 -2.87 -2.26 9.73
C PHE A 72 -2.33 -3.46 8.98
N MET A 73 -3.23 -4.26 8.42
CA MET A 73 -2.91 -5.25 7.41
C MET A 73 -2.88 -4.57 6.04
N LEU A 74 -1.90 -4.96 5.21
CA LEU A 74 -1.69 -4.44 3.87
C LEU A 74 -2.31 -5.42 2.86
N VAL A 75 -3.38 -4.98 2.19
CA VAL A 75 -4.09 -5.76 1.18
C VAL A 75 -3.81 -5.15 -0.19
N TYR A 76 -3.18 -5.91 -1.08
CA TYR A 76 -2.89 -5.44 -2.42
C TYR A 76 -4.19 -5.14 -3.17
N GLU A 77 -4.41 -3.88 -3.56
CA GLU A 77 -5.52 -3.50 -4.44
C GLU A 77 -5.05 -3.71 -5.87
N GLN A 78 -5.52 -4.81 -6.49
CA GLN A 78 -5.26 -5.00 -7.91
C GLN A 78 -5.94 -3.87 -8.69
N PRO A 79 -5.23 -3.23 -9.63
CA PRO A 79 -5.83 -2.19 -10.47
C PRO A 79 -7.13 -2.68 -11.11
N VAL A 80 -8.22 -1.92 -10.95
CA VAL A 80 -9.53 -2.29 -11.46
C VAL A 80 -9.47 -2.23 -12.97
N LYS A 81 -9.71 -3.36 -13.65
CA LYS A 81 -9.64 -3.51 -15.12
C LYS A 81 -10.58 -2.62 -15.93
N SER A 82 -11.35 -1.72 -15.33
CA SER A 82 -12.24 -0.81 -16.05
C SER A 82 -11.77 0.63 -15.88
N THR A 83 -11.63 1.33 -17.02
CA THR A 83 -11.33 2.77 -17.16
C THR A 83 -9.86 3.21 -17.17
N GLY A 84 -8.93 2.41 -17.73
CA GLY A 84 -7.73 2.92 -18.42
C GLY A 84 -6.82 3.92 -17.68
N THR A 85 -6.91 4.01 -16.35
CA THR A 85 -6.23 5.00 -15.50
C THR A 85 -5.29 4.34 -14.49
N ASP A 86 -4.95 3.08 -14.73
CA ASP A 86 -3.91 2.39 -13.96
C ASP A 86 -2.55 2.95 -14.40
N SER A 87 -2.09 3.97 -13.69
CA SER A 87 -0.83 4.63 -14.01
C SER A 87 0.38 3.66 -13.99
N GLN A 88 0.24 2.46 -13.38
CA GLN A 88 1.31 1.49 -13.15
C GLN A 88 2.55 2.10 -12.47
N ILE A 89 2.41 3.30 -11.89
CA ILE A 89 3.52 4.04 -11.29
C ILE A 89 3.84 3.46 -9.93
N ALA A 90 2.85 3.14 -9.09
CA ALA A 90 3.06 2.52 -7.79
C ALA A 90 2.08 1.35 -7.58
N LEU A 91 2.49 0.42 -6.73
CA LEU A 91 1.60 -0.59 -6.16
C LEU A 91 0.81 0.06 -5.02
N GLU A 92 -0.50 -0.18 -5.01
CA GLU A 92 -1.42 0.37 -4.01
C GLU A 92 -1.86 -0.77 -3.07
N TYR A 93 -1.74 -0.52 -1.77
CA TYR A 93 -2.17 -1.42 -0.71
C TYR A 93 -3.18 -0.71 0.17
N ALA A 94 -4.39 -1.28 0.28
CA ALA A 94 -5.36 -0.85 1.27
C ALA A 94 -4.85 -1.21 2.67
N MET A 95 -4.93 -0.24 3.60
CA MET A 95 -4.57 -0.45 5.00
C MET A 95 -5.84 -0.76 5.79
N VAL A 96 -6.02 -2.03 6.14
CA VAL A 96 -7.17 -2.51 6.92
C VAL A 96 -6.77 -2.58 8.39
N LYS A 97 -7.44 -1.81 9.24
CA LYS A 97 -7.16 -1.77 10.68
C LYS A 97 -7.38 -3.15 11.29
N MET A 98 -6.37 -3.68 11.97
CA MET A 98 -6.51 -4.92 12.71
C MET A 98 -7.11 -4.61 14.08
N GLY A 99 -8.42 -4.80 14.21
CA GLY A 99 -9.09 -4.74 15.51
C GLY A 99 -8.69 -5.91 16.41
N SER A 100 -8.87 -5.76 17.73
CA SER A 100 -8.76 -6.85 18.71
C SER A 100 -9.78 -7.99 18.53
N GLY A 101 -10.72 -7.84 17.59
CA GLY A 101 -11.70 -8.86 17.18
C GLY A 101 -11.78 -9.09 15.67
N ALA A 102 -10.85 -8.55 14.86
CA ALA A 102 -10.80 -8.86 13.44
C ALA A 102 -10.35 -10.32 13.28
N ARG A 103 -11.18 -11.16 12.66
CA ARG A 103 -10.81 -12.54 12.31
C ARG A 103 -9.51 -12.51 11.50
N LYS A 104 -8.67 -13.53 11.69
CA LYS A 104 -7.37 -13.72 11.03
C LYS A 104 -7.41 -13.71 9.49
N ASP A 105 -8.59 -13.66 8.89
CA ASP A 105 -8.87 -13.67 7.46
C ASP A 105 -9.09 -12.25 6.87
N GLY A 106 -9.11 -11.19 7.68
CA GLY A 106 -9.03 -9.82 7.18
C GLY A 106 -10.32 -9.25 6.58
N TRP A 107 -11.47 -9.91 6.80
CA TRP A 107 -12.77 -9.39 6.40
C TRP A 107 -13.52 -8.86 7.62
N SER A 108 -13.87 -7.57 7.58
CA SER A 108 -14.92 -7.01 8.46
C SER A 108 -16.24 -7.23 7.76
N GLU A 109 -17.02 -8.22 8.20
CA GLU A 109 -18.42 -8.35 7.79
C GLU A 109 -19.23 -7.20 8.41
N TYR A 110 -19.43 -6.14 7.62
CA TYR A 110 -20.64 -5.34 7.69
C TYR A 110 -21.34 -5.44 6.34
N ASN A 111 -22.19 -6.48 6.23
CA ASN A 111 -23.52 -6.44 5.63
C ASN A 111 -24.30 -7.67 6.09
#